data_AF-A0A1Y2D0B8-F1
#
_entry.id   AF-A0A1Y2D0B8-F1
#
_cell.length_a   1.000
_cell.length_b   1.000
_cell.length_c   1.000
_cell.angle_alpha   90.00
_cell.angle_beta   90.00
_cell.angle_gamma   90.00
#
_symmetry.space_group_name_H-M   'P 1'
#
loop_
_entity.id
_entity.type
_entity.pdbx_description
1 polymer ?
#
loop_
_entity_poly.entity_id
_entity_poly.type
_entity_poly.pdbx_seq_one_letter_code
_entity_poly.pdbx_strand_id
1 'polypeptide(L)'
;MTQQPTINELNQLSIAEETQLLNACPNTDSGDGSLRVLSWNILAQCLIKRDQFPYVSVAPNSPNPLSQKTRAPRICSVLGSLGFDAAALQEVDVDQWTAILSPSLVAAGFDVEHFRKNPEKKGGHGLAFVWRKDWCVVKTLTSTLTHALTASLESILRSFTSMSIP
;
A
#
# COMPACT_ATOMS: atom_id res chain seq x y z
N MET A 1 -5.06 29.38 17.66
CA MET A 1 -6.23 28.70 17.08
C MET A 1 -5.95 28.49 15.60
N THR A 2 -5.38 27.34 15.23
CA THR A 2 -5.18 26.95 13.84
C THR A 2 -6.54 26.51 13.28
N GLN A 3 -7.09 27.26 12.34
CA GLN A 3 -8.33 26.87 11.65
C GLN A 3 -8.07 25.55 10.92
N GLN A 4 -8.91 24.54 11.20
CA GLN A 4 -8.88 23.29 10.46
C GLN A 4 -9.42 23.54 9.04
N PRO A 5 -8.74 23.01 8.01
CA PRO A 5 -9.17 23.17 6.62
C PRO A 5 -10.54 22.54 6.41
N THR A 6 -11.36 23.19 5.60
CA THR A 6 -12.70 22.74 5.23
C THR A 6 -12.63 21.50 4.34
N ILE A 7 -13.72 20.72 4.28
CA ILE A 7 -13.81 19.51 3.45
C ILE A 7 -13.53 19.81 1.97
N ASN A 8 -13.94 20.98 1.47
CA ASN A 8 -13.66 21.40 0.10
C ASN A 8 -12.17 21.70 -0.12
N GLU A 9 -11.48 22.27 0.87
CA GLU A 9 -10.04 22.51 0.80
C GLU A 9 -9.26 21.19 0.88
N LEU A 10 -9.69 20.24 1.70
CA LEU A 10 -9.10 18.89 1.77
C LEU A 10 -9.26 18.12 0.45
N ASN A 11 -10.43 18.21 -0.19
CA ASN A 11 -10.68 17.56 -1.48
C ASN A 11 -9.90 18.24 -2.63
N GLN A 12 -9.71 19.56 -2.58
CA GLN A 12 -8.92 20.29 -3.58
C GLN A 12 -7.41 19.98 -3.43
N LEU A 13 -6.91 19.90 -2.20
CA LEU A 13 -5.53 19.50 -1.91
C LEU A 13 -5.27 18.06 -2.34
N SER A 14 -6.19 17.12 -2.07
CA SER A 14 -5.99 15.72 -2.46
C SER A 14 -5.90 15.55 -3.99
N ILE A 15 -6.70 16.28 -4.76
CA ILE A 15 -6.67 16.21 -6.23
C ILE A 15 -5.40 16.86 -6.79
N ALA A 16 -4.99 18.01 -6.25
CA ALA A 16 -3.79 18.70 -6.69
C ALA A 16 -2.51 17.91 -6.34
N GLU A 17 -2.46 17.30 -5.16
CA GLU A 17 -1.37 16.44 -4.71
C GLU A 17 -1.36 15.11 -5.47
N GLU A 18 -2.51 14.45 -5.70
CA GLU A 18 -2.60 13.27 -6.58
C GLU A 18 -2.12 13.61 -8.00
N THR A 19 -2.52 14.77 -8.53
CA THR A 19 -2.11 15.21 -9.87
C THR A 19 -0.62 15.53 -9.95
N GLN A 20 -0.03 16.10 -8.90
CA GLN A 20 1.43 16.32 -8.83
C GLN A 20 2.21 15.01 -8.68
N LEU A 21 1.73 14.05 -7.89
CA LEU A 21 2.34 12.72 -7.76
C LEU A 21 2.24 11.92 -9.06
N LEU A 22 1.13 12.04 -9.80
CA LEU A 22 0.93 11.40 -11.10
C LEU A 22 1.78 12.05 -12.21
N ASN A 23 2.00 13.38 -12.16
CA ASN A 23 2.80 14.10 -13.15
C ASN A 23 4.31 14.11 -12.84
N ALA A 24 4.73 13.74 -11.62
CA ALA A 24 6.14 13.67 -11.23
C ALA A 24 6.86 12.43 -11.79
N CYS A 25 6.13 11.44 -12.32
CA CYS A 25 6.69 10.29 -13.00
C CYS A 25 6.57 10.49 -14.52
N PRO A 26 7.63 10.88 -15.23
CA PRO A 26 7.62 10.84 -16.68
C PRO A 26 7.33 9.40 -17.12
N ASN A 27 6.35 9.22 -18.02
CA ASN A 27 6.26 8.02 -18.84
C ASN A 27 7.40 8.07 -19.85
N THR A 28 8.61 7.75 -19.40
CA THR A 28 9.74 7.48 -20.28
C THR A 28 9.90 5.97 -20.35
N ASP A 29 9.82 5.42 -21.56
CA ASP A 29 10.46 4.15 -21.90
C ASP A 29 11.90 4.23 -21.37
N SER A 30 12.16 3.56 -20.25
CA SER A 30 13.42 3.63 -19.53
C SER A 30 14.49 2.86 -20.30
N GLY A 31 15.07 3.51 -21.31
CA GLY A 31 16.33 3.13 -21.94
C GLY A 31 17.55 3.46 -21.07
N ASP A 32 17.34 4.07 -19.90
CA ASP A 32 18.37 4.37 -18.91
C ASP A 32 18.00 3.65 -17.60
N GLY A 33 18.98 3.11 -16.88
CA GLY A 33 18.82 2.15 -15.77
C GLY A 33 18.17 2.68 -14.48
N SER A 34 17.19 3.57 -14.59
CA SER A 34 16.46 4.16 -13.47
C SER A 34 15.43 3.20 -12.87
N LEU A 35 15.35 3.18 -11.54
CA LEU A 35 14.39 2.41 -10.77
C LEU A 35 13.43 3.36 -10.04
N ARG A 36 12.12 3.19 -10.22
CA ARG A 36 11.08 3.88 -9.46
C ARG A 36 10.51 2.96 -8.39
N VAL A 37 10.72 3.34 -7.12
CA VAL A 37 10.22 2.59 -5.96
C VAL A 37 9.08 3.36 -5.30
N LEU A 38 7.96 2.68 -5.09
CA LEU A 38 6.85 3.17 -4.28
C LEU A 38 6.90 2.57 -2.87
N SER A 39 6.64 3.38 -1.85
CA SER A 39 6.31 2.89 -0.50
C SER A 39 4.98 3.50 -0.08
N TRP A 40 4.00 2.66 0.28
CA TRP A 40 2.67 3.15 0.62
C TRP A 40 1.97 2.31 1.69
N ASN A 41 1.58 2.97 2.79
CA ASN A 41 0.65 2.42 3.76
C ASN A 41 -0.80 2.62 3.26
N ILE A 42 -1.47 1.52 2.93
CA ILE A 42 -2.79 1.54 2.30
C ILE A 42 -3.96 1.41 3.28
N LEU A 43 -3.67 1.45 4.59
CA LEU A 43 -4.62 1.45 5.70
C LEU A 43 -5.57 0.23 5.70
N ALA A 44 -5.22 -0.81 6.46
CA ALA A 44 -6.01 -2.04 6.51
C ALA A 44 -7.42 -1.79 7.06
N GLN A 45 -8.42 -2.50 6.56
CA GLN A 45 -9.81 -2.33 7.04
C GLN A 45 -9.94 -2.61 8.54
N CYS A 46 -9.22 -3.61 9.04
CA CYS A 46 -9.19 -3.98 10.46
C CYS A 46 -8.57 -2.92 11.38
N LEU A 47 -7.88 -1.91 10.84
CA LEU A 47 -7.28 -0.82 11.62
C LEU A 47 -8.14 0.44 11.64
N ILE A 48 -9.15 0.53 10.76
CA ILE A 48 -10.05 1.68 10.71
C ILE A 48 -11.05 1.62 11.85
N LYS A 49 -10.96 2.58 12.76
CA LYS A 49 -11.97 2.84 13.78
C LYS A 49 -12.67 4.17 13.52
N ARG A 50 -13.98 4.23 13.79
CA ARG A 50 -14.81 5.39 13.40
C ARG A 50 -14.43 6.68 14.11
N ASP A 51 -14.00 6.56 15.36
CA ASP A 51 -13.49 7.62 16.23
C ASP A 51 -12.19 8.25 15.72
N GLN A 52 -11.36 7.51 14.98
CA GLN A 52 -10.14 8.01 14.36
C GLN A 52 -10.40 8.81 13.07
N PHE A 53 -11.53 8.57 12.41
CA PHE A 53 -11.92 9.23 11.16
C PHE A 53 -13.30 9.91 11.26
N PRO A 54 -13.54 10.78 12.26
CA PRO A 54 -14.88 11.32 12.53
C PRO A 54 -15.36 12.26 11.42
N TYR A 55 -14.42 12.90 10.72
CA TYR A 55 -14.68 13.84 9.62
C TYR A 55 -15.16 13.16 8.33
N VAL A 56 -14.94 11.85 8.19
CA VAL A 56 -15.36 11.13 6.99
C VAL A 56 -16.84 10.79 7.12
N SER A 57 -17.74 11.67 6.70
CA SER A 57 -19.19 11.43 6.77
C SER A 57 -19.69 10.53 5.64
N VAL A 58 -20.62 9.62 5.94
CA VAL A 58 -21.37 8.88 4.91
C VAL A 58 -22.65 9.65 4.62
N ALA A 59 -22.76 10.21 3.42
CA ALA A 59 -24.01 10.84 3.00
C ALA A 59 -25.13 9.79 2.91
N PRO A 60 -26.41 10.16 3.13
CA PRO A 60 -27.53 9.25 2.94
C PRO A 60 -27.46 8.57 1.57
N ASN A 61 -27.68 7.26 1.52
CA ASN A 61 -27.65 6.44 0.30
C ASN A 61 -26.32 6.43 -0.46
N SER A 62 -25.21 6.85 0.16
CA SER A 62 -23.87 6.81 -0.45
C SER A 62 -23.04 5.65 0.11
N PRO A 63 -22.18 5.00 -0.70
CA PRO A 63 -21.24 4.00 -0.20
C PRO A 63 -20.35 4.58 0.89
N ASN A 64 -20.08 3.81 1.95
CA ASN A 64 -19.16 4.24 3.00
C ASN A 64 -17.73 4.36 2.43
N PRO A 65 -17.13 5.56 2.37
CA PRO A 65 -15.82 5.76 1.78
C PRO A 65 -14.70 5.09 2.58
N LEU A 66 -14.91 4.79 3.87
CA LEU A 66 -13.95 4.04 4.68
C LEU A 66 -14.02 2.53 4.44
N SER A 67 -15.07 2.04 3.79
CA SER A 67 -15.22 0.61 3.52
C SER A 67 -14.22 0.12 2.49
N GLN A 68 -13.66 -1.06 2.73
CA GLN A 68 -12.76 -1.76 1.82
C GLN A 68 -13.34 -1.90 0.42
N LYS A 69 -14.65 -2.17 0.30
CA LYS A 69 -15.36 -2.25 -0.99
C LYS A 69 -15.22 -0.97 -1.81
N THR A 70 -15.17 0.20 -1.15
CA THR A 70 -15.03 1.50 -1.80
C THR A 70 -13.56 1.88 -2.01
N ARG A 71 -12.69 1.57 -1.05
CA ARG A 71 -11.26 1.95 -1.10
C ARG A 71 -10.43 1.07 -2.03
N ALA A 72 -10.66 -0.24 -2.04
CA ALA A 72 -9.82 -1.19 -2.77
C ALA A 72 -9.73 -0.91 -4.28
N PRO A 73 -10.85 -0.64 -5.00
CA PRO A 73 -10.77 -0.28 -6.42
C PRO A 73 -9.99 1.01 -6.66
N ARG A 74 -10.12 2.01 -5.77
CA ARG A 74 -9.40 3.29 -5.86
C ARG A 74 -7.90 3.10 -5.67
N ILE A 75 -7.50 2.32 -4.67
CA ILE A 75 -6.09 1.98 -4.42
C ILE A 75 -5.49 1.31 -5.67
N CYS A 76 -6.20 0.36 -6.29
CA CYS A 76 -5.73 -0.28 -7.53
C CYS A 76 -5.57 0.72 -8.68
N SER A 77 -6.52 1.65 -8.83
CA SER A 77 -6.45 2.70 -9.85
C SER A 77 -5.24 3.62 -9.65
N VAL A 78 -4.94 4.00 -8.40
CA VAL A 78 -3.76 4.82 -8.08
C VAL A 78 -2.48 4.02 -8.35
N LEU A 79 -2.38 2.78 -7.86
CA LEU A 79 -1.22 1.92 -8.12
C LEU A 79 -0.96 1.76 -9.63
N GLY A 80 -2.00 1.52 -10.43
CA GLY A 80 -1.87 1.36 -11.88
C GLY A 80 -1.43 2.62 -12.63
N SER A 81 -1.56 3.81 -12.03
CA SER A 81 -1.25 5.09 -12.68
C SER A 81 0.08 5.71 -12.25
N LEU A 82 0.66 5.27 -11.13
CA LEU A 82 1.93 5.81 -10.61
C LEU A 82 3.18 5.37 -11.39
N GLY A 83 3.06 4.36 -12.25
CA GLY A 83 4.17 3.88 -13.10
C GLY A 83 5.40 3.41 -12.31
N PHE A 84 5.22 2.77 -11.16
CA PHE A 84 6.36 2.26 -10.37
C PHE A 84 6.93 0.95 -10.95
N ASP A 85 8.21 0.69 -10.68
CA ASP A 85 8.88 -0.55 -11.07
C ASP A 85 8.94 -1.56 -9.92
N ALA A 86 8.98 -1.06 -8.67
CA ALA A 86 8.80 -1.84 -7.46
C ALA A 86 7.96 -1.08 -6.42
N ALA A 87 7.22 -1.80 -5.57
CA ALA A 87 6.48 -1.21 -4.47
C ALA A 87 6.58 -2.04 -3.18
N ALA A 88 6.64 -1.34 -2.05
CA ALA A 88 6.49 -1.88 -0.71
C ALA A 88 5.22 -1.30 -0.07
N LEU A 89 4.23 -2.15 0.17
CA LEU A 89 2.93 -1.76 0.72
C LEU A 89 2.81 -2.17 2.18
N GLN A 90 2.37 -1.26 3.05
CA GLN A 90 2.10 -1.54 4.46
C GLN A 90 0.60 -1.53 4.75
N GLU A 91 0.22 -2.20 5.85
CA GLU A 91 -1.18 -2.37 6.26
C GLU A 91 -2.07 -2.93 5.15
N VAL A 92 -1.54 -3.92 4.43
CA VAL A 92 -2.29 -4.60 3.38
C VAL A 92 -3.25 -5.58 4.02
N ASP A 93 -4.55 -5.36 3.85
CA ASP A 93 -5.59 -6.26 4.35
C ASP A 93 -5.58 -7.61 3.60
N VAL A 94 -5.67 -8.73 4.32
CA VAL A 94 -5.57 -10.08 3.74
C VAL A 94 -6.66 -10.36 2.72
N ASP A 95 -7.90 -9.96 3.02
CA ASP A 95 -9.05 -10.23 2.15
C ASP A 95 -8.96 -9.35 0.90
N GLN A 96 -8.52 -8.10 1.07
CA GLN A 96 -8.30 -7.17 -0.04
C GLN A 96 -7.19 -7.65 -0.97
N TRP A 97 -6.11 -8.14 -0.39
CA TRP A 97 -4.97 -8.67 -1.12
C TRP A 97 -5.39 -9.80 -2.04
N THR A 98 -6.06 -10.79 -1.46
CA THR A 98 -6.44 -12.05 -2.13
C THR A 98 -7.50 -11.79 -3.21
N ALA A 99 -8.49 -10.95 -2.91
CA ALA A 99 -9.62 -10.76 -3.81
C ALA A 99 -9.34 -9.78 -4.96
N ILE A 100 -8.53 -8.73 -4.74
CA ILE A 100 -8.45 -7.59 -5.67
C ILE A 100 -7.01 -7.18 -5.99
N LEU A 101 -6.20 -6.84 -4.98
CA LEU A 101 -4.89 -6.20 -5.23
C LEU A 101 -3.94 -7.13 -5.98
N SER A 102 -3.72 -8.34 -5.48
CA SER A 102 -2.80 -9.29 -6.11
C SER A 102 -3.22 -9.65 -7.54
N PRO A 103 -4.48 -10.07 -7.79
CA PRO A 103 -4.94 -10.32 -9.16
C PRO A 103 -4.75 -9.14 -10.11
N SER A 104 -5.03 -7.91 -9.64
CA SER A 104 -4.90 -6.70 -10.47
C SER A 104 -3.45 -6.38 -10.82
N LEU A 105 -2.54 -6.50 -9.86
CA LEU A 105 -1.10 -6.25 -10.05
C LEU A 105 -0.47 -7.34 -10.93
N VAL A 106 -0.83 -8.61 -10.72
CA VAL A 106 -0.35 -9.72 -11.55
C VAL A 106 -0.82 -9.56 -13.00
N ALA A 107 -2.08 -9.16 -13.21
CA ALA A 107 -2.61 -8.86 -14.54
C ALA A 107 -1.89 -7.69 -15.21
N ALA A 108 -1.38 -6.73 -14.44
CA ALA A 108 -0.58 -5.60 -14.91
C ALA A 108 0.91 -5.93 -15.16
N GLY A 109 1.32 -7.20 -15.02
CA GLY A 109 2.68 -7.65 -15.33
C GLY A 109 3.66 -7.62 -14.15
N PHE A 110 3.16 -7.46 -12.93
CA PHE A 110 3.98 -7.55 -11.72
C PHE A 110 4.02 -8.97 -11.17
N ASP A 111 5.11 -9.30 -10.49
CA ASP A 111 5.15 -10.35 -9.47
C ASP A 111 4.90 -9.72 -8.10
N VAL A 112 4.37 -10.54 -7.20
CA VAL A 112 3.90 -10.07 -5.90
C VAL A 112 4.15 -11.08 -4.80
N GLU A 113 4.44 -10.58 -3.60
CA GLU A 113 4.53 -11.38 -2.39
C GLU A 113 3.86 -10.66 -1.22
N HIS A 114 3.18 -11.41 -0.35
CA HIS A 114 2.46 -10.85 0.80
C HIS A 114 2.76 -11.62 2.08
N PHE A 115 3.18 -10.85 3.08
CA PHE A 115 3.62 -11.31 4.39
C PHE A 115 2.61 -10.87 5.44
N ARG A 116 1.82 -11.83 5.93
CA ARG A 116 0.83 -11.59 6.98
C ARG A 116 1.54 -11.33 8.31
N LYS A 117 1.10 -10.31 9.05
CA LYS A 117 1.63 -10.01 10.40
C LYS A 117 1.43 -11.17 11.38
N ASN A 118 0.28 -11.85 11.28
CA ASN A 118 -0.12 -12.99 12.11
C ASN A 118 -0.54 -14.14 11.17
N PRO A 119 0.39 -14.98 10.70
CA PRO A 119 0.10 -16.00 9.67
C PRO A 119 -0.87 -17.09 10.13
N GLU A 120 -1.06 -17.27 11.43
CA GLU A 120 -2.03 -18.19 12.04
C GLU A 120 -3.48 -17.67 11.98
N LYS A 121 -3.69 -16.37 11.76
CA LYS A 121 -5.02 -15.77 11.67
C LYS A 121 -5.53 -15.79 10.22
N LYS A 122 -6.84 -16.04 10.08
CA LYS A 122 -7.52 -16.02 8.77
C LYS A 122 -7.57 -14.62 8.18
N GLY A 123 -7.87 -13.61 9.01
CA GLY A 123 -7.90 -12.20 8.62
C GLY A 123 -6.81 -11.38 9.31
N GLY A 124 -6.73 -10.10 8.95
CA GLY A 124 -5.76 -9.16 9.49
C GLY A 124 -5.06 -8.36 8.39
N HIS A 125 -3.86 -7.88 8.69
CA HIS A 125 -3.06 -7.11 7.74
C HIS A 125 -1.61 -7.57 7.70
N GLY A 126 -0.88 -7.10 6.69
CA GLY A 126 0.49 -7.48 6.44
C GLY A 126 1.27 -6.44 5.65
N LEU A 127 2.38 -6.90 5.11
CA LEU A 127 3.23 -6.19 4.16
C LEU A 127 3.13 -6.87 2.80
N ALA A 128 3.13 -6.11 1.72
CA ALA A 128 3.27 -6.68 0.38
C ALA A 128 4.44 -6.05 -0.37
N PHE A 129 5.14 -6.88 -1.14
CA PHE A 129 6.15 -6.45 -2.10
C PHE A 129 5.65 -6.75 -3.51
N VAL A 130 5.90 -5.82 -4.41
CA VAL A 130 5.43 -5.85 -5.80
C VAL A 130 6.61 -5.42 -6.67
N TRP A 131 6.87 -6.10 -7.79
CA TRP A 131 7.95 -5.73 -8.71
C TRP A 131 7.64 -6.18 -10.13
N ARG A 132 8.14 -5.48 -11.15
CA ARG A 132 7.89 -5.87 -12.55
C ARG A 132 8.62 -7.17 -12.87
N LYS A 133 7.92 -8.10 -13.52
CA LYS A 133 8.44 -9.42 -13.92
C LYS A 133 9.67 -9.33 -14.84
N ASP A 134 9.70 -8.30 -15.68
CA ASP A 134 10.76 -8.08 -16.66
C ASP A 134 12.02 -7.43 -16.07
N TRP A 135 11.96 -6.95 -14.82
CA TRP A 135 13.04 -6.15 -14.25
C TRP A 135 13.94 -6.91 -13.27
N CYS A 136 13.41 -7.84 -12.48
CA CYS A 136 14.23 -8.61 -11.54
C CYS A 136 13.85 -10.09 -11.44
N VAL A 137 14.87 -10.95 -11.42
CA VAL A 137 14.73 -12.36 -11.04
C VAL A 137 14.90 -12.44 -9.54
N VAL A 138 13.84 -12.77 -8.80
CA VAL A 138 13.94 -13.03 -7.37
C VAL A 138 14.82 -14.25 -7.15
N LYS A 139 16.00 -14.03 -6.56
CA LYS A 139 16.86 -15.12 -6.11
C LYS A 139 16.40 -15.52 -4.71
N THR A 140 15.59 -16.56 -4.63
CA THR A 140 15.29 -17.22 -3.35
C THR A 140 16.59 -17.75 -2.77
N LEU A 141 17.10 -17.10 -1.73
CA LEU A 141 18.28 -17.58 -1.03
C LEU A 141 17.93 -18.91 -0.36
N THR A 142 18.59 -19.98 -0.79
CA THR A 142 18.45 -21.32 -0.20
C THR A 142 18.83 -21.31 1.28
N SER A 143 18.24 -22.27 2.01
CA SER A 143 17.95 -22.30 3.46
C SER A 143 19.03 -21.89 4.47
N THR A 144 20.30 -21.78 4.07
CA THR A 144 21.40 -21.42 4.97
C THR A 144 21.43 -19.91 5.29
N LEU A 145 20.94 -19.05 4.39
CA LEU A 145 20.87 -17.59 4.60
C LEU A 145 19.55 -17.13 5.23
N THR A 146 18.52 -17.99 5.25
CA THR A 146 17.19 -17.66 5.76
C THR A 146 17.22 -17.34 7.26
N HIS A 147 18.03 -18.05 8.07
CA HIS A 147 18.12 -17.77 9.50
C HIS A 147 18.68 -16.36 9.82
N ALA A 148 19.61 -15.86 9.01
CA ALA A 148 20.21 -14.53 9.23
C ALA A 148 19.27 -13.40 8.80
N LEU A 149 18.55 -13.58 7.69
CA LEU A 149 17.60 -12.58 7.18
C LEU A 149 16.29 -12.56 7.97
N THR A 150 15.78 -13.69 8.43
CA THR A 150 14.59 -13.71 9.31
C THR A 150 14.88 -12.98 10.62
N ALA A 151 16.06 -13.17 11.22
CA ALA A 151 16.46 -12.42 12.42
C ALA A 151 16.57 -10.91 12.15
N SER A 152 17.04 -10.52 10.95
CA SER A 152 17.17 -9.11 10.56
C SER A 152 15.81 -8.46 10.25
N LEU A 153 14.92 -9.15 9.53
CA LEU A 153 13.56 -8.70 9.25
C LEU A 153 12.70 -8.67 10.51
N GLU A 154 12.86 -9.63 11.43
CA GLU A 154 12.22 -9.60 12.75
C GLU A 154 12.75 -8.44 13.60
N SER A 155 14.05 -8.13 13.52
CA SER A 155 14.64 -6.97 14.21
C SER A 155 14.07 -5.65 13.66
N ILE A 156 13.93 -5.53 12.34
CA ILE A 156 13.29 -4.39 11.68
C ILE A 156 11.81 -4.31 12.06
N LEU A 157 11.07 -5.42 12.01
CA LEU A 157 9.67 -5.46 12.43
C LEU A 157 9.50 -5.08 13.92
N ARG A 158 10.44 -5.48 14.79
CA ARG A 158 10.44 -5.13 16.22
C ARG A 158 10.77 -3.66 16.46
N SER A 159 11.70 -3.06 15.70
CA SER A 159 12.02 -1.64 15.83
C SER A 159 10.86 -0.74 15.37
N PHE A 160 10.06 -1.18 14.41
CA PHE A 160 8.81 -0.48 14.06
C PHE A 160 7.71 -0.63 15.12
N THR A 161 7.69 -1.71 15.91
CA THR A 161 6.74 -1.86 17.02
C THR A 161 7.10 -1.07 18.30
N SER A 162 8.35 -0.62 18.45
CA SER A 162 8.77 0.18 19.62
C SER A 162 8.54 1.70 19.45
N MET A 163 8.19 2.16 18.25
CA MET A 163 7.69 3.53 18.04
C MET A 163 6.20 3.62 18.39
N SER A 164 5.89 3.42 19.66
CA SER A 164 4.64 3.94 20.23
C SER A 164 4.85 5.43 20.49
N ILE A 165 4.16 6.27 19.72
CA ILE A 165 4.04 7.71 19.99
C ILE A 165 3.30 7.84 21.34
N PRO A 166 3.78 8.69 22.28
CA PRO A 166 3.09 8.94 23.55
C PRO A 166 1.68 9.49 23.38
#